data_AF-A0A813F9Z5-F1
#
_entry.id   AF-A0A813F9Z5-F1
#
_cell.length_a   1.000
_cell.length_b   1.000
_cell.length_c   1.000
_cell.angle_alpha   90.00
_cell.angle_beta   90.00
_cell.angle_gamma   90.00
#
_symmetry.space_group_name_H-M   'P 1'
#
loop_
_entity.id
_entity.type
_entity.pdbx_description
1 polymer ?
#
loop_
_entity_poly.entity_id
_entity_poly.type
_entity_poly.pdbx_seq_one_letter_code
_entity_poly.pdbx_strand_id
1 'polypeptide(L)'
;GYLCEYDVDDLFAYNAPKTIRIRDARLGLLYYFLVFLIATYIVVFQLLRQNSYLKFRQAAATVRLTLQQPTRGGCDPTNSSCQDIYPAIQNLAYCCSDACRNNSDGSCSCPGQ
;
A
#
# COMPACT_ATOMS: atom_id res chain seq x y z
N GLY A 1 -54.73 10.82 -19.44
CA GLY A 1 -55.69 11.35 -18.46
C GLY A 1 -55.43 12.83 -18.31
N TYR A 2 -56.41 13.69 -18.52
CA TYR A 2 -56.19 15.14 -18.62
C TYR A 2 -56.24 15.82 -17.24
N LEU A 3 -55.15 16.50 -16.87
CA LEU A 3 -55.11 17.46 -15.78
C LEU A 3 -54.74 18.82 -16.37
N CYS A 4 -55.64 19.81 -16.23
CA CYS A 4 -55.37 21.21 -16.59
C CYS A 4 -54.98 21.47 -18.05
N GLU A 5 -55.76 20.99 -19.02
CA GLU A 5 -55.66 21.33 -20.45
C GLU A 5 -54.31 21.00 -21.12
N TYR A 6 -53.41 20.32 -20.41
CA TYR A 6 -52.13 19.83 -20.91
C TYR A 6 -52.07 18.31 -20.73
N ASP A 7 -51.60 17.63 -21.77
CA ASP A 7 -51.46 16.17 -21.75
C ASP A 7 -50.31 15.79 -20.81
N VAL A 8 -50.59 14.95 -19.81
CA VAL A 8 -49.56 14.46 -18.88
C VAL A 8 -48.46 13.68 -19.63
N ASP A 9 -48.82 13.07 -20.76
CA ASP A 9 -47.90 12.37 -21.64
C ASP A 9 -46.87 13.31 -22.33
N ASP A 10 -47.20 14.59 -22.52
CA ASP A 10 -46.27 15.59 -23.06
C ASP A 10 -45.26 16.05 -22.00
N LEU A 11 -45.70 16.22 -20.75
CA LEU A 11 -44.81 16.59 -19.63
C LEU A 11 -43.78 15.49 -19.31
N PHE A 12 -44.16 14.22 -19.48
CA PHE A 12 -43.27 13.07 -19.26
C PHE A 12 -42.54 12.60 -20.54
N ALA A 13 -42.63 13.35 -21.64
CA ALA A 13 -41.97 12.98 -22.89
C ALA A 13 -40.43 13.07 -22.76
N TYR A 14 -39.76 11.91 -22.84
CA TYR A 14 -38.31 11.84 -22.88
C TYR A 14 -37.80 11.91 -24.32
N ASN A 15 -37.14 13.02 -24.67
CA ASN A 15 -36.48 13.18 -25.96
C ASN A 15 -35.13 12.43 -25.97
N ALA A 16 -35.13 11.22 -26.53
CA ALA A 16 -33.91 10.46 -26.74
C ALA A 16 -33.15 10.94 -27.99
N PRO A 17 -31.83 11.17 -27.93
CA PRO A 17 -31.06 11.55 -29.09
C PRO A 17 -31.07 10.44 -30.13
N LYS A 18 -31.51 10.77 -31.36
CA LYS A 18 -31.47 9.85 -32.49
C LYS A 18 -30.01 9.61 -32.90
N THR A 19 -29.49 8.41 -32.62
CA THR A 19 -28.13 8.04 -33.03
C THR A 19 -28.13 7.52 -34.47
N ILE A 20 -27.16 7.98 -35.27
CA ILE A 20 -26.99 7.58 -36.67
C ILE A 20 -25.77 6.65 -36.75
N ARG A 21 -25.94 5.44 -37.29
CA ARG A 21 -24.83 4.50 -37.49
C ARG A 21 -24.17 4.77 -38.84
N ILE A 22 -22.97 5.31 -38.82
CA ILE A 22 -22.15 5.53 -40.02
C ILE A 22 -21.29 4.29 -40.23
N ARG A 23 -21.43 3.63 -41.39
CA ARG A 23 -20.70 2.40 -41.73
C ARG A 23 -19.44 2.73 -42.53
N ASP A 24 -18.43 3.22 -41.84
CA ASP A 24 -17.13 3.55 -42.41
C ASP A 24 -15.97 2.83 -41.69
N ALA A 25 -15.16 2.09 -42.45
CA ALA A 25 -14.06 1.30 -41.89
C ALA A 25 -12.95 2.18 -41.29
N ARG A 26 -12.67 3.33 -41.91
CA ARG A 26 -11.63 4.28 -41.43
C ARG A 26 -12.03 4.94 -40.11
N LEU A 27 -13.30 5.35 -40.00
CA LEU A 27 -13.83 6.00 -38.80
C LEU A 27 -13.89 5.01 -37.63
N GLY A 28 -14.32 3.77 -37.89
CA GLY A 28 -14.32 2.70 -36.91
C GLY A 28 -12.91 2.36 -36.42
N LEU A 29 -11.95 2.22 -37.33
CA LEU A 29 -10.55 1.93 -36.96
C LEU A 29 -9.94 3.01 -36.08
N LEU A 30 -10.16 4.29 -36.40
CA LEU A 30 -9.66 5.40 -35.59
C LEU A 30 -10.31 5.43 -34.20
N TYR A 31 -11.62 5.18 -34.11
CA TYR A 31 -12.33 5.09 -32.85
C TYR A 31 -11.78 3.94 -31.97
N TYR A 32 -11.69 2.72 -32.51
CA TYR A 32 -11.16 1.58 -31.77
C TYR A 32 -9.70 1.78 -31.38
N PHE A 33 -8.88 2.37 -32.25
CA PHE A 33 -7.49 2.69 -31.95
C PHE A 33 -7.37 3.67 -30.78
N LEU A 34 -8.15 4.75 -30.78
CA LEU A 34 -8.14 5.74 -29.70
C LEU A 34 -8.62 5.13 -28.38
N VAL A 35 -9.71 4.36 -28.41
CA VAL A 35 -10.22 3.64 -27.23
C VAL A 35 -9.19 2.67 -26.68
N PHE A 36 -8.53 1.90 -27.55
CA PHE A 36 -7.47 0.97 -27.16
C PHE A 36 -6.27 1.69 -26.52
N LEU A 37 -5.87 2.83 -27.08
CA LEU A 37 -4.75 3.62 -26.58
C LEU A 37 -5.05 4.19 -25.18
N ILE A 38 -6.25 4.72 -24.97
CA ILE A 38 -6.68 5.21 -23.65
C ILE A 38 -6.77 4.06 -22.64
N ALA A 39 -7.37 2.93 -23.02
CA ALA A 39 -7.46 1.75 -22.15
C ALA A 39 -6.07 1.26 -21.73
N THR A 40 -5.14 1.14 -22.69
CA THR A 40 -3.76 0.74 -22.43
C THR A 40 -3.05 1.74 -21.53
N TYR A 41 -3.23 3.05 -21.76
CA TYR A 41 -2.66 4.08 -20.90
C TYR A 41 -3.15 3.94 -19.46
N ILE A 42 -4.45 3.76 -19.23
CA ILE A 42 -5.00 3.61 -17.88
C ILE A 42 -4.47 2.34 -17.22
N VAL A 43 -4.46 1.20 -17.92
CA VAL A 43 -3.99 -0.08 -17.36
C VAL A 43 -2.48 -0.04 -17.07
N VAL A 44 -1.67 0.52 -17.96
CA VAL A 44 -0.22 0.53 -17.78
C VAL A 44 0.20 1.62 -16.78
N PHE A 45 -0.30 2.86 -16.92
CA PHE A 45 0.09 3.94 -16.02
C PHE A 45 -0.64 3.87 -14.68
N GLN A 46 -1.97 3.78 -14.63
CA GLN A 46 -2.67 3.85 -13.34
C GLN A 46 -2.53 2.57 -12.51
N LEU A 47 -2.63 1.40 -13.15
CA LEU A 47 -2.53 0.14 -12.39
C LEU A 47 -1.09 -0.15 -11.96
N LEU A 48 -0.11 -0.10 -12.87
CA LEU A 48 1.27 -0.49 -12.51
C LEU A 48 2.01 0.56 -11.68
N ARG A 49 1.84 1.87 -11.97
CA ARG A 49 2.56 2.91 -11.21
C ARG A 49 1.85 3.33 -9.94
N GLN A 50 0.53 3.43 -9.96
CA GLN A 50 -0.24 4.01 -8.85
C GLN A 50 -0.99 2.98 -8.01
N ASN A 51 -1.13 1.74 -8.49
CA ASN A 51 -1.68 0.59 -7.75
C ASN A 51 -2.88 0.98 -6.85
N SER A 52 -3.74 1.88 -7.33
CA SER A 52 -4.76 2.58 -6.53
C SER A 52 -5.84 1.66 -5.95
N TYR A 53 -5.88 0.39 -6.38
CA TYR A 53 -6.77 -0.63 -5.86
C TYR A 53 -6.18 -1.41 -4.67
N LEU A 54 -4.85 -1.44 -4.53
CA LEU A 54 -4.20 -1.97 -3.34
C LEU A 54 -4.12 -0.83 -2.33
N LYS A 55 -5.03 -0.80 -1.35
CA LYS A 55 -4.82 0.00 -0.14
C LYS A 55 -3.59 -0.58 0.57
N PHE A 56 -2.40 -0.11 0.21
CA PHE A 56 -1.17 -0.38 0.95
C PHE A 56 -1.34 0.26 2.33
N ARG A 57 -1.86 -0.51 3.28
CA ARG A 57 -1.63 -0.22 4.70
C ARG A 57 -0.11 -0.30 4.87
N GLN A 58 0.53 0.86 4.95
CA GLN A 58 1.90 0.91 5.44
C GLN A 58 1.90 0.20 6.80
N ALA A 59 2.67 -0.87 6.92
CA ALA A 59 2.84 -1.55 8.19
C ALA A 59 3.46 -0.51 9.15
N ALA A 60 2.69 -0.05 10.13
CA ALA A 60 3.20 0.79 11.20
C ALA A 60 4.06 -0.11 12.11
N ALA A 61 5.34 -0.25 11.75
CA ALA A 61 6.31 -0.92 12.59
C ALA A 61 6.65 0.02 13.75
N THR A 62 6.06 -0.20 14.93
CA THR A 62 6.46 0.47 16.16
C THR A 62 7.72 -0.21 16.68
N VAL A 63 8.90 0.30 16.31
CA VAL A 63 10.16 -0.19 16.85
C VAL A 63 10.38 0.45 18.21
N ARG A 64 10.29 -0.34 19.28
CA ARG A 64 10.62 0.11 20.64
C ARG A 64 12.09 -0.20 20.94
N LEU A 65 12.90 0.85 20.97
CA LEU A 65 14.31 0.77 21.36
C LEU A 65 14.42 1.08 22.86
N THR A 66 15.06 0.19 23.61
CA THR A 66 15.43 0.40 25.01
C THR A 66 16.95 0.30 25.09
N LEU A 67 17.60 1.36 25.58
CA LEU A 67 19.04 1.41 25.76
C LEU A 67 19.34 1.24 27.24
N GLN A 68 19.99 0.13 27.58
CA GLN A 68 20.53 -0.12 28.91
C GLN A 68 22.06 -0.16 28.84
N GLN A 69 22.71 0.38 29.87
CA GLN A 69 24.16 0.39 29.99
C GLN A 69 24.68 -1.06 30.07
N PRO A 70 25.68 -1.46 29.27
CA PRO A 70 26.28 -2.78 29.37
C PRO A 70 27.12 -2.89 30.65
N THR A 71 26.71 -3.78 31.55
CA THR A 71 27.38 -4.00 32.84
C THR A 71 28.10 -5.35 32.89
N ARG A 72 29.11 -5.45 33.74
CA ARG A 72 29.91 -6.67 33.93
C ARG A 72 29.08 -7.77 34.58
N GLY A 73 28.70 -8.77 33.79
CA GLY A 73 27.92 -9.92 34.25
C GLY A 73 26.40 -9.69 34.28
N GLY A 74 25.89 -8.66 33.61
CA GLY A 74 24.44 -8.39 33.54
C GLY A 74 23.83 -7.93 34.86
N CYS A 75 24.61 -7.27 35.71
CA CYS A 75 24.12 -6.69 36.95
C CYS A 75 23.27 -5.44 36.70
N ASP A 76 22.32 -5.16 37.60
CA ASP A 76 21.52 -3.95 37.54
C ASP A 76 22.38 -2.70 37.77
N PRO A 77 22.32 -1.68 36.89
CA PRO A 77 23.15 -0.48 36.98
C PRO A 77 22.80 0.43 38.17
N THR A 78 21.69 0.16 38.88
CA THR A 78 21.30 0.89 40.09
C THR A 78 22.11 0.47 41.33
N ASN A 79 22.88 -0.62 41.25
CA ASN A 79 23.73 -1.09 42.35
C ASN A 79 25.15 -0.50 42.25
N SER A 80 25.65 0.05 43.36
CA SER A 80 26.98 0.68 43.46
C SER A 80 28.17 -0.26 43.25
N SER A 81 27.96 -1.58 43.26
CA SER A 81 29.00 -2.59 43.01
C SER A 81 29.08 -3.03 41.54
N CYS A 82 28.21 -2.52 40.67
CA CYS A 82 28.12 -2.91 39.28
C CYS A 82 29.10 -2.07 38.44
N GLN A 83 29.96 -2.72 37.67
CA GLN A 83 30.97 -2.07 36.82
C GLN A 83 30.50 -2.03 35.38
N ASP A 84 30.61 -0.86 34.75
CA ASP A 84 30.31 -0.69 33.33
C ASP A 84 31.40 -1.33 32.46
N ILE A 85 31.00 -1.99 31.37
CA ILE A 85 31.92 -2.45 30.32
C ILE A 85 31.62 -1.64 29.07
N TYR A 86 32.64 -1.10 28.40
CA TYR A 86 32.51 -0.40 27.13
C TYR A 86 33.08 -1.25 25.98
N PRO A 87 32.41 -2.33 25.54
CA PRO A 87 32.87 -3.07 24.37
C PRO A 87 32.69 -2.25 23.09
N ALA A 88 33.49 -2.55 22.07
CA ALA A 88 33.30 -1.98 20.73
C ALA A 88 31.91 -2.31 20.18
N ILE A 89 31.32 -1.41 19.38
CA ILE A 89 29.92 -1.43 18.89
C ILE A 89 29.50 -2.80 18.31
N GLN A 90 30.43 -3.54 17.71
CA GLN A 90 30.20 -4.85 17.09
C GLN A 90 29.98 -5.99 18.10
N ASN A 91 30.39 -5.83 19.37
CA ASN A 91 30.31 -6.84 20.43
C ASN A 91 29.14 -6.61 21.41
N LEU A 92 28.19 -5.73 21.09
CA LEU A 92 27.07 -5.45 21.98
C LEU A 92 25.97 -6.51 21.77
N ALA A 93 25.43 -7.05 22.87
CA ALA A 93 24.48 -8.16 22.86
C ALA A 93 23.16 -7.88 22.12
N TYR A 94 22.82 -6.61 21.86
CA TYR A 94 21.65 -6.24 21.05
C TYR A 94 21.92 -6.23 19.53
N CYS A 95 23.19 -6.32 19.11
CA CYS A 95 23.55 -6.39 17.70
C CYS A 95 23.27 -7.79 17.17
N CYS A 96 22.11 -7.97 16.54
CA CYS A 96 21.75 -9.20 15.85
C CYS A 96 22.19 -9.17 14.38
N SER A 97 23.43 -8.74 14.11
CA SER A 97 24.00 -8.73 12.76
C SER A 97 24.52 -10.11 12.34
N ASP A 98 25.09 -10.88 13.29
CA ASP A 98 25.91 -12.04 12.93
C ASP A 98 25.45 -13.38 13.56
N ALA A 99 24.51 -13.38 14.50
CA ALA A 99 24.08 -14.57 15.25
C ALA A 99 22.55 -14.74 15.37
N CYS A 100 21.85 -14.55 14.26
CA CYS A 100 20.42 -14.85 14.17
C CYS A 100 20.19 -16.37 14.14
N ARG A 101 19.45 -16.93 15.12
CA ARG A 101 18.98 -18.31 15.07
C ARG A 101 17.58 -18.34 14.48
N ASN A 102 17.44 -18.87 13.27
CA ASN A 102 16.16 -18.97 12.57
C ASN A 102 15.25 -20.01 13.24
N ASN A 103 14.04 -19.61 13.61
CA ASN A 103 12.96 -20.50 14.01
C ASN A 103 12.17 -20.98 12.79
N SER A 104 11.48 -22.11 12.94
CA SER A 104 10.68 -22.75 11.88
C SER A 104 9.52 -21.87 11.38
N ASP A 105 9.12 -20.85 12.15
CA ASP A 105 8.10 -19.86 11.80
C ASP A 105 8.63 -18.66 11.00
N GLY A 106 9.92 -18.68 10.61
CA GLY A 106 10.56 -17.56 9.91
C GLY A 106 10.90 -16.37 10.81
N SER A 107 10.70 -16.50 12.12
CA SER A 107 11.18 -15.52 13.10
C SER A 107 12.66 -15.76 13.41
N CYS A 108 13.39 -14.67 13.62
CA CYS A 108 14.78 -14.70 14.04
C CYS A 108 14.84 -14.43 15.55
N SER A 109 15.45 -15.34 16.31
CA SER A 109 15.70 -15.13 17.74
C SER A 109 17.20 -14.96 17.97
N CYS A 110 17.57 -13.90 18.68
CA CYS A 110 18.95 -13.57 19.00
C CYS A 110 19.23 -14.01 20.45
N PRO A 111 20.41 -14.56 20.75
CA PRO A 111 20.74 -14.96 22.12
C PRO A 111 20.82 -13.71 23.01
N GLY A 112 19.88 -13.59 23.96
CA GLY A 112 19.75 -12.43 24.85
C GLY A 112 18.36 -11.76 24.86
N GLN A 113 17.39 -12.27 24.09
CA GLN A 113 15.94 -12.02 24.28
C GLN A 113 15.26 -13.20 24.96
#